data_AF-A0A532EIE9-F1
#
_entry.id   AF-A0A532EIE9-F1
#
_cell.length_a   1.000
_cell.length_b   1.000
_cell.length_c   1.000
_cell.angle_alpha   90.00
_cell.angle_beta   90.00
_cell.angle_gamma   90.00
#
_symmetry.space_group_name_H-M   'P 1'
#
loop_
_entity.id
_entity.type
_entity.pdbx_description
1 polymer ?
#
loop_
_entity_poly.entity_id
_entity_poly.type
_entity_poly.pdbx_seq_one_letter_code
_entity_poly.pdbx_strand_id
1 'polypeptide(L)'
;MTRAREFLDYVADIQEAAQNISQFIAGMTWAQFAQDQKTIYAVVRAFEIIGEAAKKVPLSVRKRHAKVPWKQMAGMRDKLIHEYFGVNYQVLWKTAQEDIPPVRPLIAKVLEEEASRPRRR
;
A
#
# COMPACT_ATOMS: atom_id res chain seq x y z
N MET A 1 16.64 -10.62 -20.17
CA MET A 1 16.02 -9.28 -20.19
C MET A 1 14.70 -9.36 -19.43
N THR A 2 14.53 -8.58 -18.36
CA THR A 2 13.30 -8.56 -17.57
C THR A 2 12.19 -7.90 -18.39
N ARG A 3 11.01 -8.53 -18.47
CA ARG A 3 9.85 -7.97 -19.18
C ARG A 3 9.48 -6.61 -18.56
N ALA A 4 9.08 -5.65 -19.40
CA ALA A 4 8.56 -4.37 -18.93
C ALA A 4 7.35 -4.60 -18.01
N ARG A 5 7.33 -3.89 -16.86
CA ARG A 5 6.24 -4.00 -15.89
C ARG A 5 4.95 -3.41 -16.46
N GLU A 6 3.85 -4.10 -16.22
CA GLU A 6 2.50 -3.66 -16.56
C GLU A 6 1.82 -3.03 -15.33
N PHE A 7 0.71 -2.32 -15.54
CA PHE A 7 0.03 -1.70 -14.39
C PHE A 7 -0.50 -2.71 -13.37
N LEU A 8 -0.88 -3.91 -13.82
CA LEU A 8 -1.33 -4.99 -12.95
C LEU A 8 -0.23 -5.45 -11.99
N ASP A 9 1.04 -5.40 -12.41
CA ASP A 9 2.16 -5.74 -11.52
C ASP A 9 2.24 -4.74 -10.36
N TYR A 10 1.95 -3.45 -10.60
CA TYR A 10 1.89 -2.45 -9.52
C TYR A 10 0.68 -2.65 -8.61
N VAL A 11 -0.48 -3.05 -9.14
CA VAL A 11 -1.63 -3.38 -8.29
C VAL A 11 -1.31 -4.61 -7.42
N ALA A 12 -0.55 -5.58 -7.95
CA ALA A 12 -0.10 -6.75 -7.20
C ALA A 12 0.89 -6.36 -6.09
N ASP A 13 1.86 -5.49 -6.36
CA ASP A 13 2.77 -4.95 -5.35
C ASP A 13 1.99 -4.31 -4.18
N ILE A 14 0.94 -3.53 -4.49
CA ILE A 14 0.09 -2.92 -3.46
C ILE A 14 -0.58 -3.99 -2.61
N GLN A 15 -1.14 -5.02 -3.23
CA GLN A 15 -1.84 -6.10 -2.53
C GLN A 15 -0.88 -6.85 -1.59
N GLU A 16 0.31 -7.20 -2.08
CA GLU A 16 1.33 -7.90 -1.32
C GLU A 16 1.85 -7.03 -0.17
N ALA A 17 2.18 -5.77 -0.43
CA ALA A 17 2.64 -4.86 0.61
C ALA A 17 1.57 -4.63 1.69
N ALA A 18 0.30 -4.51 1.31
CA ALA A 18 -0.80 -4.38 2.26
C ALA A 18 -0.98 -5.64 3.12
N GLN A 19 -0.84 -6.83 2.51
CA GLN A 19 -0.82 -8.11 3.23
C GLN A 19 0.34 -8.19 4.22
N ASN A 20 1.54 -7.82 3.78
CA ASN A 20 2.75 -7.84 4.60
C ASN A 20 2.62 -6.92 5.81
N ILE A 21 2.06 -5.71 5.65
CA ILE A 21 1.78 -4.81 6.78
C ILE A 21 0.90 -5.52 7.83
N SER A 22 -0.20 -6.14 7.40
CA SER A 22 -1.08 -6.86 8.32
C SER A 22 -0.36 -8.01 9.04
N GLN A 23 0.55 -8.72 8.36
CA GLN A 23 1.32 -9.82 8.95
C GLN A 23 2.38 -9.34 9.92
N PHE A 24 3.12 -8.28 9.60
CA PHE A 24 4.18 -7.75 10.44
C PHE A 24 3.67 -7.26 11.79
N ILE A 25 2.46 -6.70 11.83
CA ILE A 25 1.87 -6.17 13.05
C ILE A 25 0.95 -7.16 13.77
N ALA A 26 0.79 -8.38 13.25
CA ALA A 26 -0.22 -9.32 13.74
C ALA A 26 0.08 -9.71 15.20
N GLY A 27 -0.91 -9.52 16.07
CA GLY A 27 -0.78 -9.82 17.50
C GLY A 27 0.13 -8.87 18.27
N MET A 28 0.66 -7.81 17.65
CA MET A 28 1.44 -6.80 18.36
C MET A 28 0.54 -5.78 19.05
N THR A 29 0.96 -5.35 20.23
CA THR A 29 0.46 -4.13 20.87
C THR A 29 1.23 -2.91 20.36
N TRP A 30 0.66 -1.72 20.58
CA TRP A 30 1.36 -0.46 20.30
C TRP A 30 2.74 -0.40 20.97
N ALA A 31 2.84 -0.78 22.26
CA ALA A 31 4.08 -0.71 23.02
C ALA A 31 5.18 -1.63 22.44
N GLN A 32 4.80 -2.81 21.95
CA GLN A 32 5.72 -3.73 21.27
C GLN A 32 6.15 -3.17 19.91
N PHE A 33 5.21 -2.68 19.11
CA PHE A 33 5.51 -2.09 17.80
C PHE A 33 6.45 -0.89 17.91
N ALA A 34 6.18 0.02 18.84
CA ALA A 34 6.96 1.24 19.03
C ALA A 34 8.42 1.00 19.46
N GLN A 35 8.73 -0.19 19.97
CA GLN A 35 10.07 -0.60 20.38
C GLN A 35 10.75 -1.54 19.38
N ASP A 36 10.04 -2.04 18.38
CA ASP A 36 10.57 -2.95 17.36
C ASP A 36 10.94 -2.19 16.09
N GLN A 37 12.18 -1.70 16.05
CA GLN A 37 12.73 -0.95 14.92
C GLN A 37 12.73 -1.75 13.61
N LYS A 38 12.91 -3.07 13.67
CA LYS A 38 12.86 -3.94 12.49
C LYS A 38 11.45 -3.94 11.90
N THR A 39 10.43 -4.12 12.74
CA THR A 39 9.04 -4.11 12.29
C THR A 39 8.62 -2.74 11.78
N ILE A 40 9.04 -1.66 12.45
CA ILE A 40 8.82 -0.28 11.96
C ILE A 40 9.40 -0.11 10.55
N TYR A 41 10.66 -0.50 10.31
CA TYR A 41 11.26 -0.39 8.98
C TYR A 41 10.58 -1.26 7.93
N ALA A 42 10.14 -2.47 8.29
CA ALA A 42 9.39 -3.33 7.38
C ALA A 42 8.04 -2.69 6.98
N VAL A 43 7.31 -2.12 7.93
CA VAL A 43 6.03 -1.44 7.69
C VAL A 43 6.22 -0.15 6.87
N VAL A 44 7.22 0.67 7.20
CA VAL A 44 7.58 1.86 6.41
C VAL A 44 7.86 1.48 4.96
N ARG A 45 8.69 0.45 4.74
CA ARG A 45 9.04 0.00 3.39
C ARG A 45 7.81 -0.48 2.62
N ALA A 46 6.91 -1.20 3.26
CA ALA A 46 5.67 -1.65 2.63
C ALA A 46 4.78 -0.46 2.24
N PHE A 47 4.66 0.57 3.08
CA PHE A 47 3.93 1.79 2.71
C PHE A 47 4.57 2.57 1.56
N GLU A 48 5.91 2.62 1.48
CA GLU A 48 6.59 3.21 0.33
C GLU A 48 6.25 2.48 -0.98
N ILE A 49 6.25 1.15 -0.94
CA ILE A 49 5.88 0.31 -2.10
C ILE A 49 4.43 0.63 -2.52
N ILE A 50 3.50 0.67 -1.57
CA ILE A 50 2.09 1.02 -1.83
C ILE A 50 2.00 2.39 -2.52
N GLY A 51 2.69 3.39 -2.00
CA GLY A 51 2.62 4.74 -2.54
C GLY A 51 3.20 4.89 -3.93
N GLU A 52 4.38 4.31 -4.17
CA GLU A 52 5.01 4.34 -5.50
C GLU A 52 4.22 3.54 -6.53
N ALA A 53 3.75 2.35 -6.17
CA ALA A 53 2.92 1.54 -7.05
C ALA A 53 1.59 2.23 -7.39
N ALA A 54 0.93 2.87 -6.41
CA ALA A 54 -0.31 3.60 -6.64
C ALA A 54 -0.17 4.75 -7.66
N LYS A 55 1.00 5.42 -7.70
CA LYS A 55 1.30 6.46 -8.71
C LYS A 55 1.41 5.89 -10.12
N LYS A 56 1.85 4.64 -10.26
CA LYS A 56 2.04 3.96 -11.55
C LYS A 56 0.75 3.37 -12.12
N VAL A 57 -0.32 3.28 -11.34
CA VAL A 57 -1.64 2.85 -11.85
C VAL A 57 -2.27 3.94 -12.75
N PRO A 58 -2.66 3.61 -14.00
CA PRO A 58 -3.25 4.58 -14.92
C PRO A 58 -4.49 5.27 -14.37
N LEU A 59 -4.68 6.54 -14.71
CA LEU A 59 -5.84 7.32 -14.26
C LEU A 59 -7.17 6.68 -14.68
N SER A 60 -7.23 6.03 -15.84
CA SER A 60 -8.43 5.34 -16.31
C SER A 60 -8.83 4.17 -15.41
N VAL A 61 -7.86 3.41 -14.90
CA VAL A 61 -8.07 2.33 -13.92
C VAL A 61 -8.50 2.93 -12.58
N ARG A 62 -7.77 3.96 -12.10
CA ARG A 62 -8.10 4.63 -10.83
C ARG A 62 -9.51 5.20 -10.81
N LYS A 63 -9.98 5.76 -11.94
CA LYS A 63 -11.36 6.26 -12.09
C LYS A 63 -12.41 5.15 -12.07
N ARG A 64 -12.15 3.99 -12.68
CA ARG A 64 -13.06 2.82 -12.61
C ARG A 64 -13.18 2.28 -11.19
N HIS A 65 -12.06 2.28 -10.47
CA HIS A 65 -11.96 1.77 -9.10
C HIS A 65 -11.89 2.92 -8.08
N ALA A 66 -12.81 3.89 -8.18
CA ALA A 66 -12.77 5.12 -7.39
C ALA A 66 -13.00 4.92 -5.87
N LYS A 67 -13.47 3.74 -5.45
CA LYS A 67 -13.59 3.39 -4.03
C LYS A 67 -12.24 3.18 -3.36
N VAL A 68 -11.20 2.83 -4.12
CA VAL A 68 -9.84 2.73 -3.60
C VAL A 68 -9.30 4.15 -3.38
N PRO A 69 -8.71 4.45 -2.21
CA PRO A 69 -8.20 5.79 -1.89
C PRO A 69 -6.85 6.09 -2.57
N TRP A 70 -6.78 5.99 -3.90
CA TRP A 70 -5.54 6.10 -4.69
C TRP A 70 -4.70 7.34 -4.37
N LYS A 71 -5.34 8.49 -4.19
CA LYS A 71 -4.65 9.76 -3.89
C LYS A 71 -3.95 9.71 -2.53
N GLN A 72 -4.62 9.13 -1.53
CA GLN A 72 -4.07 9.00 -0.17
C GLN A 72 -2.92 8.01 -0.15
N MET A 73 -3.07 6.87 -0.85
CA MET A 73 -1.99 5.89 -1.01
C MET A 73 -0.77 6.50 -1.70
N ALA A 74 -0.96 7.22 -2.81
CA ALA A 74 0.13 7.88 -3.53
C ALA A 74 0.86 8.94 -2.69
N GLY A 75 0.17 9.60 -1.75
CA GLY A 75 0.72 10.57 -0.81
C GLY A 75 1.23 9.98 0.52
N MET A 76 1.30 8.65 0.63
CA MET A 76 1.63 7.99 1.90
C MET A 76 3.04 8.35 2.40
N ARG A 77 4.00 8.53 1.48
CA ARG A 77 5.36 8.96 1.81
C ARG A 77 5.34 10.30 2.55
N ASP A 78 4.58 11.26 2.05
CA ASP A 78 4.47 12.61 2.62
C ASP A 78 3.71 12.59 3.96
N LYS A 79 2.75 11.66 4.13
CA LYS A 79 2.00 11.46 5.39
C LYS A 79 2.87 10.83 6.49
N LEU A 80 3.77 9.91 6.13
CA LEU A 80 4.58 9.14 7.08
C LEU A 80 5.90 9.82 7.43
N ILE A 81 6.47 10.57 6.48
CA ILE A 81 7.71 11.30 6.63
C ILE A 81 7.35 12.77 6.75
N HIS A 82 7.20 13.25 7.98
CA HIS A 82 7.13 14.69 8.20
C HIS A 82 8.52 15.30 8.05
N GLU A 83 8.57 16.44 7.36
CA GLU A 83 9.79 17.20 7.10
C GLU A 83 10.64 17.36 8.39
N TYR A 84 11.91 16.95 8.29
CA TYR A 84 12.99 17.11 9.26
C TYR A 84 13.03 16.27 10.56
N PHE A 85 12.00 15.53 10.98
CA PHE A 85 12.00 14.88 12.33
C PHE A 85 11.81 13.35 12.38
N GLY A 86 11.75 12.66 11.25
CA GLY A 86 11.62 11.19 11.20
C GLY A 86 10.18 10.70 11.09
N VAL A 87 10.00 9.37 11.13
CA VAL A 87 8.69 8.74 10.92
C VAL A 87 7.82 8.91 12.16
N ASN A 88 6.58 9.39 11.99
CA ASN A 88 5.61 9.40 13.08
C ASN A 88 5.07 7.99 13.33
N TYR A 89 5.62 7.29 14.31
CA TYR A 89 5.28 5.89 14.61
C TYR A 89 3.80 5.70 14.99
N GLN A 90 3.17 6.67 15.66
CA GLN A 90 1.75 6.58 16.00
C GLN A 90 0.89 6.63 14.74
N VAL A 91 1.19 7.54 13.82
CA VAL A 91 0.49 7.64 12.53
C VAL A 91 0.72 6.39 11.69
N LEU A 92 1.96 5.87 11.67
CA LEU A 92 2.32 4.64 10.98
C LEU A 92 1.51 3.44 11.51
N TRP A 93 1.49 3.26 12.84
CA TRP A 93 0.75 2.20 13.52
C TRP A 93 -0.75 2.29 13.28
N LYS A 94 -1.32 3.48 13.44
CA LYS A 94 -2.75 3.71 13.21
C LYS A 94 -3.14 3.42 11.76
N THR A 95 -2.36 3.92 10.81
CA THR A 95 -2.60 3.67 9.38
C THR A 95 -2.49 2.17 9.07
N ALA A 96 -1.52 1.47 9.68
CA ALA A 96 -1.34 0.04 9.49
C ALA A 96 -2.50 -0.81 10.04
N GLN A 97 -3.07 -0.43 11.18
CA GLN A 97 -4.19 -1.15 11.80
C GLN A 97 -5.57 -0.76 11.24
N GLU A 98 -5.80 0.51 10.93
CA GLU A 98 -7.14 1.03 10.64
C GLU A 98 -7.36 1.24 9.13
N ASP A 99 -6.36 1.78 8.42
CA ASP A 99 -6.52 2.18 7.01
C ASP A 99 -6.20 1.04 6.04
N ILE A 100 -5.25 0.15 6.37
CA ILE A 100 -4.84 -0.95 5.47
C ILE A 100 -5.88 -2.07 5.35
N PRO A 101 -6.49 -2.61 6.42
CA PRO A 101 -7.46 -3.70 6.30
C PRO A 101 -8.63 -3.42 5.35
N PRO A 102 -9.27 -2.23 5.34
CA PRO A 102 -10.36 -1.94 4.39
C PRO A 102 -9.87 -1.73 2.95
N VAL A 103 -8.60 -1.38 2.72
CA VAL A 103 -8.05 -1.20 1.36
C VAL A 103 -7.77 -2.53 0.67
N ARG A 104 -7.32 -3.55 1.41
CA ARG A 104 -6.97 -4.88 0.87
C ARG A 104 -8.05 -5.53 -0.01
N PRO A 105 -9.32 -5.65 0.41
CA PRO A 105 -10.34 -6.25 -0.44
C PRO A 105 -10.63 -5.42 -1.69
N LEU A 106 -10.46 -4.09 -1.63
CA LEU A 106 -10.65 -3.23 -2.79
C LEU A 106 -9.56 -3.44 -3.84
N ILE A 107 -8.30 -3.57 -3.41
CA ILE A 107 -7.16 -3.84 -4.31
C ILE A 107 -7.25 -5.25 -4.92
N ALA A 108 -7.61 -6.25 -4.11
CA ALA A 108 -7.87 -7.60 -4.62
C ALA A 108 -8.92 -7.60 -5.74
N LYS A 109 -10.00 -6.84 -5.56
CA LYS A 109 -11.03 -6.65 -6.57
C LYS A 109 -10.50 -5.98 -7.84
N VAL A 110 -9.61 -5.00 -7.73
CA VAL A 110 -8.98 -4.36 -8.90
C VAL A 110 -8.17 -5.39 -9.69
N LEU A 111 -7.39 -6.25 -9.02
CA LEU A 111 -6.63 -7.31 -9.68
C LEU A 111 -7.54 -8.28 -10.45
N GLU A 112 -8.60 -8.74 -9.80
CA GLU A 112 -9.54 -9.69 -10.39
C GLU A 112 -10.25 -9.12 -11.63
N GLU A 113 -10.83 -7.91 -11.53
CA GLU A 113 -11.60 -7.29 -12.62
C GLU A 113 -10.72 -6.84 -13.79
N GLU A 114 -9.50 -6.37 -13.53
CA GLU A 114 -8.60 -5.88 -14.58
C GLU A 114 -7.79 -7.01 -15.23
N ALA A 115 -7.51 -8.11 -14.52
CA ALA A 115 -6.87 -9.30 -15.10
C ALA A 115 -7.82 -10.11 -15.99
N SER A 116 -9.11 -10.18 -15.61
CA SER A 116 -10.16 -10.85 -16.41
C SER A 116 -10.64 -10.01 -17.60
N ARG A 117 -10.27 -8.73 -17.65
CA ARG A 117 -10.68 -7.83 -18.74
C ARG A 117 -9.99 -8.21 -20.04
N PRO A 118 -10.74 -8.39 -21.15
CA PRO A 118 -10.13 -8.63 -22.44
C PRO A 118 -9.25 -7.43 -22.81
N ARG A 119 -7.96 -7.69 -23.07
CA ARG A 119 -7.05 -6.69 -23.62
C ARG A 119 -7.61 -6.26 -24.97
N ARG A 120 -8.25 -5.08 -25.02
CA ARG A 120 -8.58 -4.46 -26.30
C ARG A 120 -7.25 -4.20 -27.01
N ARG A 121 -7.01 -4.98 -28.06
CA ARG A 121 -5.91 -4.76 -29.01
C ARG A 121 -6.05 -3.39 -29.65
#